data_AF-A0A1R2CYF3-F1
#
_entry.id   AF-A0A1R2CYF3-F1
#
_cell.length_a   1.000
_cell.length_b   1.000
_cell.length_c   1.000
_cell.angle_alpha   90.00
_cell.angle_beta   90.00
_cell.angle_gamma   90.00
#
_symmetry.space_group_name_H-M   'P 1'
#
loop_
_entity.id
_entity.type
_entity.pdbx_description
1 polymer ?
#
loop_
_entity_poly.entity_id
_entity_poly.type
_entity_poly.pdbx_seq_one_letter_code
_entity_poly.pdbx_strand_id
1 'polypeptide(L)'
;MGNCLSACKKTEPGSEIISEAEQIKKQPENQEELSTINSHLHIVEASINIEENKEMPQENLIQVSNIQALFRGYLIRMQYFDQIQHIEINPVMQSDQPELEVQEADTQAPHIDFQVDFTQLPSVFLSELAREKHNFYGKFDFGEPIGKEFKSLGKLIDGSYYQGEVDEFGIPSGKGSIFYEDGSMYEGAWKSGKFYGYGRMISHEGDVFEGDFIEGQLTGKGKKNYANGNSYVGELVNSFPDGFGEEIMSDGSVYKGYFNNGLKSGKGNYTWPEGSSYEGMFVQDNIEGFGKYLWPDKEYEGEWKENIQHGQGCFKWNDGKKYSGGYVMGKKQGFGVFEWPDGKKYEGNWFDGKQEGEGIFSKNGIIRQQGIWKDGKFIGKKEQL
;
A
#
# COMPACT_ATOMS: atom_id res chain seq x y z
N MET A 1 3.65 -31.41 20.60
CA MET A 1 4.34 -30.50 19.67
C MET A 1 3.27 -29.91 18.77
N GLY A 2 2.87 -28.67 19.09
CA GLY A 2 1.70 -28.01 18.53
C GLY A 2 1.98 -27.33 17.20
N ASN A 3 1.01 -27.42 16.30
CA ASN A 3 0.96 -26.72 15.02
C ASN A 3 0.60 -25.24 15.26
N CYS A 4 1.52 -24.33 14.94
CA CYS A 4 1.28 -22.90 14.79
C CYS A 4 1.19 -22.58 13.30
N LEU A 5 0.02 -22.82 12.69
CA LEU A 5 -0.36 -22.29 11.37
C LEU A 5 -1.87 -22.04 11.39
N SER A 6 -2.31 -21.04 12.16
CA SER A 6 -3.64 -20.44 12.00
C SER A 6 -3.65 -19.04 12.62
N ALA A 7 -3.05 -18.10 11.89
CA ALA A 7 -3.26 -16.68 12.09
C ALA A 7 -3.17 -15.95 10.74
N CYS A 8 -3.91 -16.43 9.73
CA CYS A 8 -4.40 -15.50 8.70
C CYS A 8 -5.46 -14.64 9.38
N LYS A 9 -5.07 -13.43 9.80
CA LYS A 9 -6.02 -12.40 10.21
C LYS A 9 -7.01 -12.20 9.06
N LYS A 10 -8.30 -12.25 9.39
CA LYS A 10 -9.38 -11.97 8.45
C LYS A 10 -9.14 -10.58 7.85
N THR A 11 -9.03 -10.50 6.53
CA THR A 11 -9.26 -9.26 5.80
C THR A 11 -10.68 -8.78 6.13
N GLU A 12 -10.87 -7.48 6.33
CA GLU A 12 -12.20 -6.90 6.39
C GLU A 12 -12.93 -7.18 5.07
N PRO A 13 -14.21 -7.56 5.10
CA PRO A 13 -14.95 -7.80 3.87
C PRO A 13 -15.06 -6.49 3.11
N GLY A 14 -14.60 -6.44 1.86
CA GLY A 14 -14.59 -5.22 1.04
C GLY A 14 -15.95 -4.53 0.89
N SER A 15 -17.06 -5.19 1.24
CA SER A 15 -18.39 -4.59 1.38
C SER A 15 -18.48 -3.47 2.42
N GLU A 16 -17.72 -3.53 3.52
CA GLU A 16 -17.72 -2.47 4.56
C GLU A 16 -17.03 -1.20 4.04
N ILE A 17 -15.88 -1.34 3.38
CA ILE A 17 -15.14 -0.24 2.74
C ILE A 17 -16.00 0.49 1.70
N ILE A 18 -16.81 -0.26 0.91
CA ILE A 18 -17.72 0.35 -0.05
C ILE A 18 -18.78 1.21 0.66
N SER A 19 -19.40 0.67 1.71
CA SER A 19 -20.43 1.38 2.48
C SER A 19 -19.88 2.68 3.08
N GLU A 20 -18.67 2.67 3.64
CA GLU A 20 -18.01 3.86 4.17
C GLU A 20 -17.72 4.89 3.08
N ALA A 21 -17.18 4.46 1.94
CA ALA A 21 -16.92 5.35 0.82
C ALA A 21 -18.21 5.99 0.28
N GLU A 22 -19.32 5.25 0.23
CA GLU A 22 -20.63 5.80 -0.15
C GLU A 22 -21.17 6.86 0.83
N GLN A 23 -20.81 6.76 2.11
CA GLN A 23 -21.15 7.80 3.10
C GLN A 23 -20.33 9.06 2.87
N ILE A 24 -19.00 8.94 2.72
CA ILE A 24 -18.09 10.08 2.49
C ILE A 24 -18.43 10.81 1.17
N LYS A 25 -18.79 10.08 0.11
CA LYS A 25 -19.22 10.65 -1.18
C LYS A 25 -20.41 11.63 -1.08
N LYS A 26 -21.19 11.61 -0.01
CA LYS A 26 -22.33 12.53 0.18
C LYS A 26 -21.91 13.93 0.61
N GLN A 27 -20.62 14.15 0.91
CA GLN A 27 -20.05 15.43 1.36
C GLN A 27 -18.73 15.77 0.64
N PRO A 28 -18.65 15.84 -0.71
CA PRO A 28 -17.37 16.11 -1.35
C PRO A 28 -16.96 17.59 -1.17
N GLU A 29 -15.75 17.84 -0.65
CA GLU A 29 -15.18 19.19 -0.57
C GLU A 29 -14.81 19.70 -1.98
N ASN A 30 -14.43 18.81 -2.91
CA ASN A 30 -14.12 19.17 -4.31
C ASN A 30 -14.25 17.99 -5.33
N GLN A 31 -14.15 18.31 -6.63
CA GLN A 31 -14.29 17.34 -7.73
C GLN A 31 -13.11 16.36 -7.86
N GLU A 32 -11.91 16.75 -7.42
CA GLU A 32 -10.68 15.94 -7.53
C GLU A 32 -10.68 14.80 -6.51
N GLU A 33 -11.12 15.09 -5.30
CA GLU A 33 -11.34 14.13 -4.23
C GLU A 33 -12.42 13.10 -4.62
N LEU A 34 -13.56 13.57 -5.14
CA LEU A 34 -14.63 12.69 -5.61
C LEU A 34 -14.16 11.78 -6.76
N SER A 35 -13.34 12.31 -7.68
CA SER A 35 -12.72 11.52 -8.75
C SER A 35 -11.81 10.43 -8.20
N THR A 36 -10.99 10.78 -7.20
CA THR A 36 -10.08 9.85 -6.53
C THR A 36 -10.85 8.73 -5.83
N ILE A 37 -11.88 9.07 -5.05
CA ILE A 37 -12.73 8.08 -4.36
C ILE A 37 -13.40 7.15 -5.38
N ASN A 38 -13.96 7.68 -6.47
CA ASN A 38 -14.62 6.87 -7.49
C ASN A 38 -13.66 5.92 -8.20
N SER A 39 -12.47 6.39 -8.55
CA SER A 39 -11.43 5.57 -9.18
C SER A 39 -11.06 4.38 -8.29
N HIS A 40 -10.80 4.62 -7.01
CA HIS A 40 -10.40 3.57 -6.07
C HIS A 40 -11.55 2.63 -5.71
N LEU A 41 -12.78 3.15 -5.58
CA LEU A 41 -13.96 2.31 -5.33
C LEU A 41 -14.15 1.29 -6.45
N HIS A 42 -14.02 1.70 -7.71
CA HIS A 42 -14.12 0.78 -8.85
C HIS A 42 -13.08 -0.35 -8.78
N ILE A 43 -11.88 -0.05 -8.29
CA ILE A 43 -10.82 -1.05 -8.11
C ILE A 43 -11.15 -1.98 -6.93
N VAL A 44 -11.65 -1.45 -5.80
CA VAL A 44 -12.10 -2.26 -4.66
C VAL A 44 -13.27 -3.16 -5.05
N GLU A 45 -14.25 -2.66 -5.80
CA GLU A 45 -15.36 -3.45 -6.34
C GLU A 45 -14.87 -4.57 -7.27
N ALA A 46 -13.94 -4.26 -8.19
CA ALA A 46 -13.31 -5.26 -9.04
C ALA A 46 -12.57 -6.31 -8.19
N SER A 47 -11.89 -5.90 -7.12
CA SER A 47 -11.14 -6.77 -6.21
C SER A 47 -12.05 -7.75 -5.43
N ILE A 48 -13.25 -7.32 -5.03
CA ILE A 48 -14.22 -8.17 -4.33
C ILE A 48 -14.81 -9.22 -5.27
N ASN A 49 -15.22 -8.81 -6.48
CA ASN A 49 -15.70 -9.75 -7.52
C ASN A 49 -14.65 -10.82 -7.86
N ILE A 50 -13.37 -10.46 -7.72
CA ILE A 50 -12.24 -11.34 -7.92
C ILE A 50 -12.07 -12.33 -6.74
N GLU A 51 -12.19 -11.88 -5.48
CA GLU A 51 -12.13 -12.75 -4.28
C GLU A 51 -13.27 -13.80 -4.25
N GLU A 52 -14.48 -13.41 -4.67
CA GLU A 52 -15.66 -14.29 -4.68
C GLU A 52 -15.51 -15.48 -5.65
N ASN A 53 -14.66 -15.36 -6.67
CA ASN A 53 -14.47 -16.38 -7.71
C ASN A 53 -13.56 -17.56 -7.31
N LYS A 54 -12.92 -17.56 -6.11
CA LYS A 54 -12.21 -18.68 -5.43
C LYS A 54 -11.17 -19.55 -6.20
N GLU A 55 -10.98 -19.38 -7.51
CA GLU A 55 -10.07 -20.19 -8.35
C GLU A 55 -8.76 -19.45 -8.73
N MET A 56 -8.41 -18.37 -8.04
CA MET A 56 -7.28 -17.54 -8.42
C MET A 56 -5.92 -17.96 -7.83
N PRO A 57 -4.81 -17.63 -8.53
CA PRO A 57 -3.46 -17.67 -7.96
C PRO A 57 -3.34 -16.76 -6.72
N GLN A 58 -2.58 -17.20 -5.70
CA GLN A 58 -2.41 -16.46 -4.44
C GLN A 58 -1.82 -15.06 -4.62
N GLU A 59 -1.01 -14.84 -5.66
CA GLU A 59 -0.40 -13.54 -5.98
C GLU A 59 -1.45 -12.43 -6.19
N ASN A 60 -2.61 -12.76 -6.75
CA ASN A 60 -3.67 -11.78 -6.98
C ASN A 60 -4.43 -11.42 -5.69
N LEU A 61 -4.54 -12.34 -4.72
CA LEU A 61 -5.21 -12.09 -3.44
C LEU A 61 -4.42 -11.10 -2.57
N ILE A 62 -3.09 -11.14 -2.66
CA ILE A 62 -2.19 -10.22 -1.96
C ILE A 62 -2.40 -8.78 -2.45
N GLN A 63 -2.56 -8.59 -3.76
CA GLN A 63 -2.82 -7.27 -4.36
C GLN A 63 -4.17 -6.69 -3.92
N VAL A 64 -5.21 -7.51 -3.79
CA VAL A 64 -6.54 -7.07 -3.30
C VAL A 64 -6.46 -6.51 -1.88
N SER A 65 -5.81 -7.23 -0.96
CA SER A 65 -5.66 -6.83 0.44
C SER A 65 -4.94 -5.47 0.59
N ASN A 66 -4.00 -5.15 -0.31
CA ASN A 66 -3.34 -3.85 -0.33
C ASN A 66 -4.26 -2.71 -0.72
N ILE A 67 -4.97 -2.87 -1.82
CA ILE A 67 -5.83 -1.82 -2.34
C ILE A 67 -6.90 -1.48 -1.30
N GLN A 68 -7.46 -2.51 -0.66
CA GLN A 68 -8.39 -2.35 0.46
C GLN A 68 -7.77 -1.61 1.65
N ALA A 69 -6.58 -2.00 2.11
CA ALA A 69 -5.92 -1.33 3.24
C ALA A 69 -5.51 0.13 2.93
N LEU A 70 -4.99 0.38 1.74
CA LEU A 70 -4.66 1.73 1.26
C LEU A 70 -5.90 2.62 1.26
N PHE A 71 -7.00 2.12 0.70
CA PHE A 71 -8.24 2.88 0.57
C PHE A 71 -8.93 3.08 1.92
N ARG A 72 -9.02 2.06 2.78
CA ARG A 72 -9.49 2.21 4.17
C ARG A 72 -8.71 3.28 4.91
N GLY A 73 -7.37 3.23 4.88
CA GLY A 73 -6.56 4.26 5.51
C GLY A 73 -6.85 5.66 4.98
N TYR A 74 -7.19 5.79 3.69
CA TYR A 74 -7.66 7.05 3.10
C TYR A 74 -9.04 7.47 3.62
N LEU A 75 -10.02 6.57 3.70
CA LEU A 75 -11.36 6.84 4.23
C LEU A 75 -11.32 7.28 5.70
N ILE A 76 -10.56 6.55 6.54
CA ILE A 76 -10.28 6.90 7.95
C ILE A 76 -9.82 8.35 8.00
N ARG A 77 -8.79 8.70 7.23
CA ARG A 77 -8.28 10.07 7.16
C ARG A 77 -9.39 11.07 6.79
N MET A 78 -10.15 10.81 5.73
CA MET A 78 -11.25 11.67 5.30
C MET A 78 -12.34 11.87 6.37
N GLN A 79 -12.67 10.84 7.16
CA GLN A 79 -13.68 10.93 8.22
C GLN A 79 -13.32 11.92 9.34
N TYR A 80 -12.03 12.09 9.65
CA TYR A 80 -11.58 13.01 10.71
C TYR A 80 -11.12 14.37 10.18
N PHE A 81 -11.32 14.66 8.88
CA PHE A 81 -10.93 15.94 8.25
C PHE A 81 -12.03 16.99 8.17
N ASP A 82 -13.27 16.62 8.48
CA ASP A 82 -14.33 17.60 8.63
C ASP A 82 -13.89 18.64 9.66
N GLN A 83 -14.02 19.91 9.27
CA GLN A 83 -13.42 21.05 9.93
C GLN A 83 -13.81 21.05 11.43
N ILE A 84 -12.83 20.94 12.34
CA ILE A 84 -13.01 21.25 13.77
C ILE A 84 -13.33 22.74 13.87
N GLN A 85 -14.59 23.13 13.60
CA GLN A 85 -14.88 24.49 13.14
C GLN A 85 -15.40 25.44 14.20
N HIS A 86 -15.85 24.98 15.38
CA HIS A 86 -16.19 25.88 16.47
C HIS A 86 -15.96 25.19 17.81
N ILE A 87 -15.25 25.88 18.70
CA ILE A 87 -14.94 25.39 20.04
C ILE A 87 -15.55 26.36 21.04
N GLU A 88 -16.54 25.89 21.80
CA GLU A 88 -16.77 26.38 23.16
C GLU A 88 -15.94 25.47 24.06
N ILE A 89 -14.77 25.95 24.48
CA ILE A 89 -14.01 25.25 25.52
C ILE A 89 -14.84 25.40 26.78
N ASN A 90 -15.55 24.35 27.18
CA ASN A 90 -16.04 24.25 28.55
C ASN A 90 -14.82 23.90 29.41
N PRO A 91 -14.28 24.82 30.24
CA PRO A 91 -13.27 24.44 31.20
C PRO A 91 -13.87 23.32 32.05
N VAL A 92 -13.14 22.22 32.19
CA VAL A 92 -13.50 21.15 33.12
C VAL A 92 -13.77 21.82 34.46
N MET A 93 -15.00 21.63 34.96
CA MET A 93 -15.45 22.12 36.26
C MET A 93 -14.37 21.80 37.30
N GLN A 94 -13.73 22.85 37.82
CA GLN A 94 -12.90 22.72 39.01
C GLN A 94 -13.78 22.16 40.11
N SER A 95 -13.50 20.94 40.55
CA SER A 95 -14.04 20.43 41.81
C SER A 95 -13.43 21.26 42.93
N ASP A 96 -14.28 21.87 43.76
CA ASP A 96 -13.92 22.64 44.95
C ASP A 96 -12.79 21.99 45.76
N GLN A 97 -11.61 22.60 45.77
CA GLN A 97 -10.60 22.45 46.81
C GLN A 97 -10.06 23.83 47.21
N PRO A 98 -9.77 24.03 48.51
CA PRO A 98 -9.60 25.37 49.07
C PRO A 98 -8.24 25.99 48.69
N GLU A 99 -8.25 27.32 48.55
CA GLU A 99 -7.11 28.19 48.27
C GLU A 99 -5.88 27.83 49.14
N LEU A 100 -4.80 27.46 48.48
CA LEU A 100 -3.45 27.42 49.05
C LEU A 100 -2.71 28.70 48.67
N GLU A 101 -2.16 29.36 49.70
CA GLU A 101 -1.42 30.62 49.65
C GLU A 101 -0.33 30.62 48.57
N VAL A 102 -0.29 31.70 47.80
CA VAL A 102 0.72 31.99 46.78
C VAL A 102 2.08 32.21 47.45
N GLN A 103 3.00 31.26 47.29
CA GLN A 103 4.43 31.51 47.45
C GLN A 103 5.02 31.92 46.10
N GLU A 104 5.83 32.98 46.13
CA GLU A 104 6.43 33.64 44.97
C GLU A 104 7.17 32.65 44.06
N ALA A 105 6.71 32.56 42.80
CA ALA A 105 7.26 31.65 41.80
C ALA A 105 8.48 32.23 41.11
N ASP A 106 9.51 31.40 41.05
CA ASP A 106 10.72 31.53 40.23
C ASP A 106 10.34 31.76 38.75
N THR A 107 10.94 32.76 38.11
CA THR A 107 10.62 33.22 36.75
C THR A 107 11.25 32.30 35.68
N GLN A 108 10.83 31.05 35.61
CA GLN A 108 10.99 30.20 34.43
C GLN A 108 9.64 30.08 33.73
N ALA A 109 9.61 30.34 32.41
CA ALA A 109 8.41 30.13 31.61
C ALA A 109 7.90 28.70 31.83
N PRO A 110 6.58 28.48 31.98
CA PRO A 110 6.04 27.15 32.26
C PRO A 110 6.48 26.18 31.17
N HIS A 111 7.12 25.08 31.57
CA HIS A 111 7.50 24.01 30.66
C HIS A 111 6.22 23.39 30.10
N ILE A 112 5.93 23.62 28.81
CA ILE A 112 4.77 23.04 28.14
C ILE A 112 5.05 21.56 27.91
N ASP A 113 4.26 20.68 28.54
CA ASP A 113 4.30 19.24 28.26
C ASP A 113 3.15 18.88 27.32
N PHE A 114 3.49 18.53 26.08
CA PHE A 114 2.52 18.08 25.08
C PHE A 114 2.07 16.64 25.30
N GLN A 115 2.79 15.86 26.12
CA GLN A 115 2.43 14.48 26.37
C GLN A 115 1.12 14.41 27.15
N VAL A 116 0.20 13.57 26.69
CA VAL A 116 -1.10 13.41 27.32
C VAL A 116 -1.03 12.32 28.38
N ASP A 117 -1.51 12.63 29.57
CA ASP A 117 -1.77 11.63 30.60
C ASP A 117 -3.08 10.90 30.28
N PHE A 118 -2.96 9.71 29.70
CA PHE A 118 -4.11 8.88 29.32
C PHE A 118 -5.05 8.53 30.48
N THR A 119 -4.61 8.66 31.74
CA THR A 119 -5.50 8.41 32.89
C THR A 119 -6.59 9.49 33.05
N GLN A 120 -6.41 10.63 32.39
CA GLN A 120 -7.37 11.74 32.38
C GLN A 120 -8.42 11.61 31.26
N LEU A 121 -8.21 10.70 30.31
CA LEU A 121 -9.18 10.39 29.26
C LEU A 121 -10.21 9.37 29.75
N PRO A 122 -11.49 9.49 29.36
CA PRO A 122 -12.43 8.41 29.58
C PRO A 122 -11.95 7.16 28.82
N SER A 123 -12.11 5.97 29.43
CA SER A 123 -11.53 4.71 28.94
C SER A 123 -11.94 4.30 27.52
N VAL A 124 -12.95 4.94 26.94
CA VAL A 124 -13.46 4.69 25.59
C VAL A 124 -12.73 5.47 24.49
N PHE A 125 -11.98 6.54 24.83
CA PHE A 125 -11.38 7.47 23.84
C PHE A 125 -10.02 7.02 23.29
N LEU A 126 -9.56 5.83 23.66
CA LEU A 126 -8.42 5.21 23.03
C LEU A 126 -8.67 3.72 22.94
N SER A 127 -8.78 3.20 21.72
CA SER A 127 -8.98 1.77 21.53
C SER A 127 -7.80 0.98 22.10
N GLU A 128 -8.02 -0.29 22.45
CA GLU A 128 -6.92 -1.14 22.96
C GLU A 128 -5.78 -1.21 21.94
N LEU A 129 -6.11 -1.31 20.64
CA LEU A 129 -5.15 -1.35 19.54
C LEU A 129 -4.41 -0.03 19.37
N ALA A 130 -5.12 1.10 19.44
CA ALA A 130 -4.49 2.42 19.34
C ALA A 130 -3.50 2.64 20.50
N ARG A 131 -3.86 2.23 21.71
CA ARG A 131 -3.00 2.28 22.89
C ARG A 131 -1.78 1.37 22.76
N GLU A 132 -1.94 0.15 22.26
CA GLU A 132 -0.83 -0.76 21.99
C GLU A 132 0.15 -0.16 20.97
N LYS A 133 -0.37 0.44 19.88
CA LYS A 133 0.46 1.10 18.87
C LYS A 133 1.17 2.32 19.43
N HIS A 134 0.48 3.20 20.15
CA HIS A 134 1.10 4.34 20.80
C HIS A 134 2.25 3.89 21.73
N ASN A 135 2.04 2.85 22.54
CA ASN A 135 3.09 2.29 23.40
C ASN A 135 4.27 1.69 22.61
N PHE A 136 4.00 1.03 21.48
CA PHE A 136 5.03 0.46 20.61
C PHE A 136 5.90 1.54 19.95
N TYR A 137 5.28 2.61 19.44
CA TYR A 137 5.99 3.72 18.79
C TYR A 137 6.57 4.73 19.78
N GLY A 138 6.14 4.70 21.05
CA GLY A 138 6.65 5.55 22.13
C GLY A 138 6.16 6.98 22.03
N LYS A 139 6.74 7.86 22.87
CA LYS A 139 6.39 9.29 22.93
C LYS A 139 6.62 9.96 21.58
N PHE A 140 5.68 10.80 21.18
CA PHE A 140 5.84 11.63 19.99
C PHE A 140 6.71 12.85 20.28
N ASP A 141 7.60 13.18 19.35
CA ASP A 141 8.42 14.37 19.41
C ASP A 141 7.71 15.53 18.71
N PHE A 142 7.12 16.43 19.51
CA PHE A 142 6.43 17.61 19.00
C PHE A 142 7.39 18.68 18.47
N GLY A 143 8.67 18.62 18.84
CA GLY A 143 9.61 19.72 18.70
C GLY A 143 9.25 20.90 19.62
N GLU A 144 9.72 22.09 19.23
CA GLU A 144 9.47 23.31 20.00
C GLU A 144 8.02 23.82 19.87
N PRO A 145 7.45 24.42 20.94
CA PRO A 145 6.18 25.13 20.85
C PRO A 145 6.25 26.25 19.81
N ILE A 146 5.17 26.43 19.05
CA ILE A 146 5.07 27.45 17.98
C ILE A 146 3.78 28.27 18.07
N GLY A 147 2.87 27.90 18.96
CA GLY A 147 1.57 28.49 19.19
C GLY A 147 1.58 29.65 20.18
N LYS A 148 0.44 30.34 20.25
CA LYS A 148 0.27 31.53 21.10
C LYS A 148 -0.22 31.17 22.50
N GLU A 149 -1.08 30.17 22.61
CA GLU A 149 -1.70 29.72 23.86
C GLU A 149 -1.75 28.19 23.88
N PHE A 150 -1.54 27.59 25.05
CA PHE A 150 -1.68 26.15 25.28
C PHE A 150 -2.93 25.86 26.10
N LYS A 151 -3.72 24.87 25.68
CA LYS A 151 -4.88 24.34 26.42
C LYS A 151 -4.58 22.94 26.92
N SER A 152 -4.79 22.75 28.22
CA SER A 152 -4.83 21.41 28.84
C SER A 152 -5.98 20.58 28.25
N LEU A 153 -5.90 19.27 28.43
CA LEU A 153 -6.89 18.32 27.94
C LEU A 153 -8.34 18.76 28.22
N GLY A 154 -9.11 18.95 27.16
CA GLY A 154 -10.50 19.40 27.22
C GLY A 154 -11.35 18.74 26.13
N LYS A 155 -12.66 18.66 26.37
CA LYS A 155 -13.63 18.10 25.43
C LYS A 155 -14.08 19.16 24.42
N LEU A 156 -14.05 18.80 23.14
CA LEU A 156 -14.52 19.60 22.01
C LEU A 156 -16.02 19.38 21.76
N ILE A 157 -16.63 20.24 20.94
CA ILE A 157 -18.08 20.21 20.64
C ILE A 157 -18.47 18.90 19.94
N ASP A 158 -17.62 18.41 19.06
CA ASP A 158 -17.80 17.15 18.32
C ASP A 158 -17.65 15.90 19.22
N GLY A 159 -17.33 16.08 20.50
CA GLY A 159 -17.16 15.00 21.46
C GLY A 159 -15.72 14.53 21.64
N SER A 160 -14.80 14.92 20.75
CA SER A 160 -13.38 14.57 20.84
C SER A 160 -12.69 15.29 22.01
N TYR A 161 -11.50 14.83 22.38
CA TYR A 161 -10.67 15.45 23.42
C TYR A 161 -9.39 16.01 22.80
N TYR A 162 -9.03 17.23 23.14
CA TYR A 162 -7.84 17.91 22.62
C TYR A 162 -6.97 18.44 23.75
N GLN A 163 -5.65 18.31 23.59
CA GLN A 163 -4.62 18.98 24.38
C GLN A 163 -3.59 19.57 23.43
N GLY A 164 -3.28 20.85 23.56
CA GLY A 164 -2.28 21.48 22.70
C GLY A 164 -2.47 22.96 22.49
N GLU A 165 -1.76 23.47 21.50
CA GLU A 165 -1.74 24.87 21.12
C GLU A 165 -2.98 25.28 20.32
N VAL A 166 -3.48 26.47 20.59
CA VAL A 166 -4.63 27.06 19.92
C VAL A 166 -4.34 28.47 19.39
N ASP A 167 -5.14 28.89 18.41
CA ASP A 167 -5.17 30.29 17.97
C ASP A 167 -6.04 31.17 18.88
N GLU A 168 -6.18 32.45 18.51
CA GLU A 168 -6.94 33.45 19.28
C GLU A 168 -8.45 33.17 19.38
N PHE A 169 -8.97 32.24 18.59
CA PHE A 169 -10.35 31.78 18.61
C PHE A 169 -10.50 30.44 19.33
N GLY A 170 -9.41 29.90 19.90
CA GLY A 170 -9.39 28.61 20.56
C GLY A 170 -9.32 27.43 19.60
N ILE A 171 -9.03 27.65 18.31
CA ILE A 171 -8.97 26.60 17.29
C ILE A 171 -7.58 25.93 17.32
N PRO A 172 -7.47 24.59 17.22
CA PRO A 172 -6.20 23.88 17.19
C PRO A 172 -5.24 24.46 16.15
N SER A 173 -4.10 24.98 16.62
CA SER A 173 -3.10 25.62 15.78
C SER A 173 -1.76 25.65 16.52
N GLY A 174 -0.75 24.99 15.95
CA GLY A 174 0.53 24.74 16.60
C GLY A 174 0.76 23.25 16.80
N LYS A 175 1.06 22.79 18.02
CA LYS A 175 1.34 21.39 18.39
C LYS A 175 0.27 20.86 19.32
N GLY A 176 -0.15 19.62 19.15
CA GLY A 176 -1.12 19.01 20.06
C GLY A 176 -1.58 17.63 19.67
N SER A 177 -2.37 17.04 20.57
CA SER A 177 -2.97 15.73 20.42
C SER A 177 -4.49 15.80 20.51
N ILE A 178 -5.16 15.02 19.67
CA ILE A 178 -6.60 14.82 19.67
C ILE A 178 -6.95 13.34 19.82
N PHE A 179 -8.06 13.06 20.49
CA PHE A 179 -8.62 11.73 20.72
C PHE A 179 -10.07 11.70 20.31
N TYR A 180 -10.41 10.83 19.38
CA TYR A 180 -11.74 10.71 18.79
C TYR A 180 -12.60 9.67 19.53
N GLU A 181 -13.93 9.78 19.40
CA GLU A 181 -14.88 8.91 20.11
C GLU A 181 -14.80 7.44 19.67
N ASP A 182 -14.38 7.19 18.44
CA ASP A 182 -14.13 5.85 17.92
C ASP A 182 -12.87 5.19 18.52
N GLY A 183 -12.04 5.95 19.24
CA GLY A 183 -10.80 5.51 19.84
C GLY A 183 -9.55 5.75 18.99
N SER A 184 -9.68 6.46 17.86
CA SER A 184 -8.55 6.94 17.05
C SER A 184 -7.86 8.14 17.73
N MET A 185 -6.61 8.40 17.38
CA MET A 185 -5.89 9.58 17.85
C MET A 185 -4.96 10.18 16.78
N TYR A 186 -4.68 11.46 16.94
CA TYR A 186 -3.61 12.14 16.21
C TYR A 186 -2.77 12.97 17.18
N GLU A 187 -1.46 13.02 16.92
CA GLU A 187 -0.52 13.87 17.61
C GLU A 187 0.43 14.49 16.58
N GLY A 188 0.62 15.81 16.65
CA GLY A 188 1.41 16.47 15.64
C GLY A 188 1.13 17.95 15.55
N ALA A 189 1.45 18.50 14.38
CA ALA A 189 1.23 19.90 14.09
C ALA A 189 -0.16 20.17 13.48
N TRP A 190 -0.66 21.37 13.75
CA TRP A 190 -2.00 21.82 13.49
C TRP A 190 -1.96 23.20 12.87
N LYS A 191 -2.91 23.47 11.98
CA LYS A 191 -3.15 24.79 11.44
C LYS A 191 -4.64 24.98 11.18
N SER A 192 -5.25 25.93 11.88
CA SER A 192 -6.66 26.28 11.72
C SER A 192 -7.59 25.05 11.81
N GLY A 193 -7.36 24.19 12.81
CA GLY A 193 -8.20 23.03 13.09
C GLY A 193 -7.93 21.81 12.20
N LYS A 194 -6.97 21.88 11.27
CA LYS A 194 -6.56 20.77 10.40
C LYS A 194 -5.16 20.27 10.76
N PHE A 195 -4.89 18.98 10.55
CA PHE A 195 -3.53 18.44 10.66
C PHE A 195 -2.63 19.11 9.62
N TYR A 196 -1.43 19.52 10.05
CA TYR A 196 -0.51 20.26 9.21
C TYR A 196 0.95 20.00 9.64
N GLY A 197 1.87 19.84 8.70
CA GLY A 197 3.26 19.50 9.00
C GLY A 197 3.39 18.09 9.60
N TYR A 198 4.52 17.82 10.25
CA TYR A 198 4.80 16.47 10.76
C TYR A 198 3.83 16.03 11.87
N GLY A 199 3.32 14.81 11.77
CA GLY A 199 2.40 14.21 12.73
C GLY A 199 2.38 12.69 12.68
N ARG A 200 1.64 12.10 13.62
CA ARG A 200 1.32 10.67 13.68
C ARG A 200 -0.16 10.48 13.97
N MET A 201 -0.84 9.73 13.12
CA MET A 201 -2.22 9.30 13.30
C MET A 201 -2.25 7.80 13.60
N ILE A 202 -3.04 7.41 14.59
CA ILE A 202 -3.27 6.01 14.98
C ILE A 202 -4.78 5.77 14.94
N SER A 203 -5.24 4.88 14.07
CA SER A 203 -6.67 4.55 14.00
C SER A 203 -7.10 3.65 15.16
N HIS A 204 -8.41 3.61 15.42
CA HIS A 204 -9.01 2.70 16.40
C HIS A 204 -8.75 1.21 16.08
N GLU A 205 -8.39 0.89 14.84
CA GLU A 205 -8.05 -0.45 14.37
C GLU A 205 -6.54 -0.74 14.39
N GLY A 206 -5.72 0.27 14.72
CA GLY A 206 -4.28 0.13 14.87
C GLY A 206 -3.48 0.36 13.60
N ASP A 207 -4.07 0.99 12.57
CA ASP A 207 -3.28 1.58 11.48
C ASP A 207 -2.50 2.77 12.02
N VAL A 208 -1.26 2.94 11.55
CA VAL A 208 -0.37 4.03 11.96
C VAL A 208 0.15 4.75 10.73
N PHE A 209 -0.11 6.05 10.66
CA PHE A 209 0.32 6.92 9.58
C PHE A 209 1.19 8.03 10.16
N GLU A 210 2.39 8.21 9.61
CA GLU A 210 3.37 9.16 10.13
C GLU A 210 4.08 9.87 8.98
N GLY A 211 4.23 11.20 9.07
CA GLY A 211 4.82 12.02 8.01
C GLY A 211 4.27 13.43 8.01
N ASP A 212 4.49 14.16 6.92
CA ASP A 212 3.98 15.52 6.74
C ASP A 212 2.50 15.52 6.30
N PHE A 213 1.71 16.36 6.93
CA PHE A 213 0.29 16.56 6.63
C PHE A 213 0.05 17.94 6.01
N ILE A 214 -0.86 18.04 5.05
CA ILE A 214 -1.39 19.32 4.56
C ILE A 214 -2.91 19.17 4.50
N GLU A 215 -3.61 20.01 5.24
CA GLU A 215 -5.07 19.97 5.36
C GLU A 215 -5.60 18.57 5.71
N GLY A 216 -4.96 17.91 6.68
CA GLY A 216 -5.32 16.54 7.05
C GLY A 216 -4.66 15.47 6.19
N GLN A 217 -4.31 15.75 4.94
CA GLN A 217 -3.83 14.72 4.02
C GLN A 217 -2.33 14.48 4.16
N LEU A 218 -1.93 13.21 4.26
CA LEU A 218 -0.52 12.82 4.32
C LEU A 218 0.14 13.06 2.96
N THR A 219 1.25 13.78 2.93
CA THR A 219 1.95 14.16 1.71
C THR A 219 3.46 14.19 1.90
N GLY A 220 4.21 14.32 0.81
CA GLY A 220 5.67 14.29 0.85
C GLY A 220 6.16 12.89 1.22
N LYS A 221 7.15 12.79 2.12
CA LYS A 221 7.63 11.50 2.59
C LYS A 221 6.83 11.06 3.81
N GLY A 222 6.32 9.84 3.78
CA GLY A 222 5.61 9.28 4.92
C GLY A 222 5.74 7.78 5.04
N LYS A 223 5.27 7.29 6.19
CA LYS A 223 5.24 5.89 6.57
C LYS A 223 3.80 5.51 6.91
N LYS A 224 3.38 4.35 6.44
CA LYS A 224 2.09 3.75 6.76
C LYS A 224 2.32 2.34 7.24
N ASN A 225 1.73 1.97 8.37
CA ASN A 225 1.76 0.61 8.90
C ASN A 225 0.32 0.21 9.16
N TYR A 226 -0.13 -0.80 8.44
CA TYR A 226 -1.52 -1.23 8.47
C TYR A 226 -1.72 -2.32 9.52
N ALA A 227 -2.91 -2.39 10.10
CA ALA A 227 -3.32 -3.40 11.09
C ALA A 227 -3.26 -4.82 10.52
N ASN A 228 -3.46 -4.95 9.20
CA ASN A 228 -3.32 -6.21 8.46
C ASN A 228 -1.86 -6.70 8.34
N GLY A 229 -0.88 -5.87 8.71
CA GLY A 229 0.55 -6.20 8.69
C GLY A 229 1.30 -5.66 7.47
N ASN A 230 0.62 -5.06 6.50
CA ASN A 230 1.26 -4.40 5.37
C ASN A 230 1.90 -3.08 5.84
N SER A 231 2.92 -2.61 5.13
CA SER A 231 3.54 -1.32 5.40
C SER A 231 4.05 -0.67 4.13
N TYR A 232 4.14 0.65 4.18
CA TYR A 232 4.62 1.48 3.09
C TYR A 232 5.53 2.57 3.63
N VAL A 233 6.63 2.85 2.92
CA VAL A 233 7.48 4.01 3.13
C VAL A 233 7.81 4.61 1.78
N GLY A 234 7.53 5.90 1.58
CA GLY A 234 7.81 6.55 0.31
C GLY A 234 7.12 7.89 0.14
N GLU A 235 7.05 8.32 -1.11
CA GLU A 235 6.41 9.55 -1.54
C GLU A 235 4.87 9.42 -1.60
N LEU A 236 4.18 10.44 -1.10
CA LEU A 236 2.73 10.45 -0.93
C LEU A 236 2.13 11.76 -1.47
N VAL A 237 1.02 11.64 -2.17
CA VAL A 237 0.19 12.77 -2.62
C VAL A 237 -1.25 12.47 -2.24
N ASN A 238 -1.92 13.42 -1.58
CA ASN A 238 -3.30 13.26 -1.09
C ASN A 238 -3.50 11.94 -0.32
N SER A 239 -2.49 11.57 0.46
CA SER A 239 -2.40 10.32 1.20
C SER A 239 -2.34 9.02 0.37
N PHE A 240 -2.06 9.06 -0.92
CA PHE A 240 -1.80 7.88 -1.75
C PHE A 240 -0.31 7.79 -2.12
N PRO A 241 0.26 6.57 -2.20
CA PRO A 241 1.58 6.38 -2.80
C PRO A 241 1.67 7.01 -4.19
N ASP A 242 2.56 7.98 -4.36
CA ASP A 242 2.78 8.65 -5.64
C ASP A 242 4.24 9.11 -5.71
N GLY A 243 4.99 8.60 -6.69
CA GLY A 243 6.45 8.70 -6.72
C GLY A 243 7.13 7.41 -6.25
N PHE A 244 8.36 7.50 -5.76
CA PHE A 244 9.13 6.32 -5.39
C PHE A 244 8.81 5.84 -3.96
N GLY A 245 8.67 4.53 -3.77
CA GLY A 245 8.40 3.95 -2.45
C GLY A 245 8.75 2.47 -2.33
N GLU A 246 8.63 1.99 -1.11
CA GLU A 246 8.81 0.59 -0.72
C GLU A 246 7.56 0.13 0.03
N GLU A 247 6.95 -0.96 -0.44
CA GLU A 247 5.80 -1.63 0.16
C GLU A 247 6.25 -3.00 0.65
N ILE A 248 5.97 -3.31 1.91
CA ILE A 248 6.21 -4.62 2.51
C ILE A 248 4.87 -5.21 2.89
N MET A 249 4.62 -6.41 2.39
CA MET A 249 3.40 -7.17 2.60
C MET A 249 3.47 -7.99 3.89
N SER A 250 2.31 -8.29 4.45
CA SER A 250 2.17 -9.16 5.62
C SER A 250 2.68 -10.60 5.38
N ASP A 251 2.73 -11.08 4.14
CA ASP A 251 3.33 -12.37 3.77
C ASP A 251 4.87 -12.31 3.66
N GLY A 252 5.46 -11.12 3.71
CA GLY A 252 6.89 -10.86 3.53
C GLY A 252 7.30 -10.49 2.09
N SER A 253 6.35 -10.42 1.15
CA SER A 253 6.59 -9.87 -0.19
C SER A 253 7.03 -8.40 -0.09
N VAL A 254 7.93 -7.97 -0.96
CA VAL A 254 8.45 -6.60 -0.99
C VAL A 254 8.39 -6.05 -2.40
N TYR A 255 7.77 -4.89 -2.57
CA TYR A 255 7.85 -4.09 -3.78
C TYR A 255 8.65 -2.82 -3.51
N LYS A 256 9.54 -2.47 -4.43
CA LYS A 256 10.31 -1.24 -4.43
C LYS A 256 10.33 -0.62 -5.82
N GLY A 257 9.71 0.53 -5.99
CA GLY A 257 9.55 1.13 -7.31
C GLY A 257 8.67 2.36 -7.30
N TYR A 258 8.18 2.74 -8.48
CA TYR A 258 7.31 3.89 -8.64
C TYR A 258 5.84 3.53 -8.41
N PHE A 259 5.11 4.49 -7.86
CA PHE A 259 3.68 4.45 -7.67
C PHE A 259 3.04 5.64 -8.39
N ASN A 260 1.81 5.46 -8.82
CA ASN A 260 0.95 6.54 -9.29
C ASN A 260 -0.45 6.32 -8.70
N ASN A 261 -0.94 7.29 -7.93
CA ASN A 261 -2.24 7.21 -7.25
C ASN A 261 -2.47 5.86 -6.54
N GLY A 262 -1.48 5.43 -5.76
CA GLY A 262 -1.55 4.21 -4.94
C GLY A 262 -1.28 2.90 -5.67
N LEU A 263 -1.15 2.89 -6.99
CA LEU A 263 -0.90 1.68 -7.78
C LEU A 263 0.56 1.62 -8.23
N LYS A 264 1.15 0.41 -8.28
CA LYS A 264 2.50 0.24 -8.82
C LYS A 264 2.52 0.66 -10.29
N SER A 265 3.52 1.44 -10.67
CA SER A 265 3.68 1.97 -12.02
C SER A 265 5.15 2.15 -12.37
N GLY A 266 5.46 2.28 -13.66
CA GLY A 266 6.82 2.54 -14.10
C GLY A 266 7.80 1.42 -13.73
N LYS A 267 9.07 1.77 -13.46
CA LYS A 267 10.08 0.77 -13.11
C LYS A 267 9.94 0.33 -11.65
N GLY A 268 9.99 -0.97 -11.40
CA GLY A 268 9.99 -1.52 -10.04
C GLY A 268 10.72 -2.86 -9.93
N ASN A 269 10.96 -3.24 -8.68
CA ASN A 269 11.42 -4.55 -8.28
C ASN A 269 10.41 -5.15 -7.29
N TYR A 270 10.01 -6.39 -7.52
CA TYR A 270 9.13 -7.15 -6.64
C TYR A 270 9.87 -8.43 -6.23
N THR A 271 9.99 -8.69 -4.93
CA THR A 271 10.54 -9.95 -4.39
C THR A 271 9.49 -10.67 -3.58
N TRP A 272 9.43 -11.98 -3.72
CA TRP A 272 8.51 -12.83 -2.98
C TRP A 272 9.25 -13.70 -1.95
N PRO A 273 8.59 -14.10 -0.84
CA PRO A 273 9.20 -14.90 0.22
C PRO A 273 9.75 -16.25 -0.23
N GLU A 274 9.17 -16.87 -1.27
CA GLU A 274 9.64 -18.14 -1.82
C GLU A 274 10.92 -18.02 -2.68
N GLY A 275 11.44 -16.80 -2.83
CA GLY A 275 12.70 -16.53 -3.53
C GLY A 275 12.54 -16.14 -4.99
N SER A 276 11.30 -16.03 -5.49
CA SER A 276 11.04 -15.43 -6.80
C SER A 276 11.33 -13.92 -6.75
N SER A 277 11.65 -13.33 -7.91
CA SER A 277 11.71 -11.87 -8.05
C SER A 277 11.43 -11.42 -9.47
N TYR A 278 10.96 -10.19 -9.61
CA TYR A 278 10.69 -9.53 -10.87
C TYR A 278 11.32 -8.13 -10.85
N GLU A 279 12.08 -7.80 -11.88
CA GLU A 279 12.54 -6.44 -12.14
C GLU A 279 12.06 -6.01 -13.53
N GLY A 280 11.29 -4.93 -13.60
CA GLY A 280 10.77 -4.47 -14.88
C GLY A 280 9.73 -3.38 -14.74
N MET A 281 8.82 -3.34 -15.70
CA MET A 281 7.82 -2.31 -15.86
C MET A 281 6.48 -2.75 -15.26
N PHE A 282 5.81 -1.81 -14.60
CA PHE A 282 4.50 -1.95 -14.01
C PHE A 282 3.52 -0.93 -14.58
N VAL A 283 2.27 -1.33 -14.76
CA VAL A 283 1.15 -0.48 -15.16
C VAL A 283 -0.08 -0.89 -14.34
N GLN A 284 -0.53 0.01 -13.45
CA GLN A 284 -1.71 -0.22 -12.60
C GLN A 284 -1.64 -1.56 -11.86
N ASP A 285 -0.57 -1.77 -11.09
CA ASP A 285 -0.23 -3.02 -10.37
C ASP A 285 0.10 -4.25 -11.24
N ASN A 286 -0.10 -4.19 -12.55
CA ASN A 286 0.26 -5.29 -13.44
C ASN A 286 1.70 -5.20 -13.91
N ILE A 287 2.37 -6.34 -13.99
CA ILE A 287 3.60 -6.53 -14.75
C ILE A 287 3.26 -6.35 -16.25
N GLU A 288 3.84 -5.34 -16.88
CA GLU A 288 3.58 -4.99 -18.27
C GLU A 288 4.76 -4.27 -18.91
N GLY A 289 5.05 -4.54 -20.18
CA GLY A 289 6.24 -4.04 -20.87
C GLY A 289 7.43 -4.99 -20.67
N PHE A 290 8.66 -4.46 -20.75
CA PHE A 290 9.85 -5.31 -20.64
C PHE A 290 10.25 -5.56 -19.18
N GLY A 291 10.60 -6.80 -18.86
CA GLY A 291 11.09 -7.16 -17.53
C GLY A 291 11.69 -8.55 -17.44
N LYS A 292 12.39 -8.77 -16.32
CA LYS A 292 13.04 -10.03 -15.97
C LYS A 292 12.39 -10.63 -14.74
N TYR A 293 11.84 -11.83 -14.90
CA TYR A 293 11.34 -12.65 -13.80
C TYR A 293 12.31 -13.79 -13.52
N LEU A 294 12.71 -13.91 -12.26
CA LEU A 294 13.55 -14.94 -11.71
C LEU A 294 12.70 -15.84 -10.81
N TRP A 295 12.58 -17.11 -11.17
CA TRP A 295 12.11 -18.16 -10.26
C TRP A 295 13.33 -18.91 -9.71
N PRO A 296 13.16 -19.76 -8.67
CA PRO A 296 14.26 -20.57 -8.15
C PRO A 296 14.93 -21.49 -9.20
N ASP A 297 14.16 -21.98 -10.17
CA ASP A 297 14.61 -23.01 -11.13
C ASP A 297 14.77 -22.52 -12.58
N LYS A 298 14.35 -21.29 -12.89
CA LYS A 298 14.29 -20.75 -14.25
C LYS A 298 14.20 -19.22 -14.24
N GLU A 299 14.47 -18.61 -15.38
CA GLU A 299 14.32 -17.18 -15.60
C GLU A 299 13.62 -16.89 -16.93
N TYR A 300 12.87 -15.80 -16.98
CA TYR A 300 12.31 -15.22 -18.19
C TYR A 300 12.71 -13.75 -18.27
N GLU A 301 13.19 -13.33 -19.43
CA GLU A 301 13.50 -11.94 -19.74
C GLU A 301 12.84 -11.60 -21.06
N GLY A 302 11.91 -10.64 -21.06
CA GLY A 302 11.13 -10.34 -22.25
C GLY A 302 9.97 -9.39 -21.97
N GLU A 303 9.08 -9.33 -22.94
CA GLU A 303 7.86 -8.54 -22.88
C GLU A 303 6.76 -9.24 -22.06
N TRP A 304 5.95 -8.42 -21.39
CA TRP A 304 4.86 -8.82 -20.53
C TRP A 304 3.61 -8.01 -20.87
N LYS A 305 2.44 -8.61 -20.67
CA LYS A 305 1.15 -7.94 -20.76
C LYS A 305 0.20 -8.55 -19.74
N GLU A 306 -0.39 -7.71 -18.88
CA GLU A 306 -1.36 -8.15 -17.87
C GLU A 306 -0.84 -9.35 -17.04
N ASN A 307 0.40 -9.26 -16.54
CA ASN A 307 1.09 -10.31 -15.76
C ASN A 307 1.46 -11.59 -16.52
N ILE A 308 1.25 -11.64 -17.83
CA ILE A 308 1.49 -12.83 -18.65
C ILE A 308 2.59 -12.56 -19.68
N GLN A 309 3.44 -13.56 -19.98
CA GLN A 309 4.46 -13.42 -21.03
C GLN A 309 3.78 -13.14 -22.39
N HIS A 310 4.24 -12.11 -23.08
CA HIS A 310 3.68 -11.65 -24.35
C HIS A 310 4.81 -11.05 -25.20
N GLY A 311 4.69 -11.00 -26.53
CA GLY A 311 5.74 -10.39 -27.37
C GLY A 311 7.02 -11.24 -27.43
N GLN A 312 8.19 -10.61 -27.54
CA GLN A 312 9.47 -11.32 -27.61
C GLN A 312 10.06 -11.60 -26.23
N GLY A 313 10.65 -12.78 -26.05
CA GLY A 313 11.33 -13.10 -24.80
C GLY A 313 12.30 -14.27 -24.88
N CYS A 314 13.10 -14.38 -23.83
CA CYS A 314 14.06 -15.45 -23.61
C CYS A 314 13.77 -16.15 -22.28
N PHE A 315 13.48 -17.43 -22.34
CA PHE A 315 13.25 -18.28 -21.18
C PHE A 315 14.44 -19.23 -21.01
N LYS A 316 15.05 -19.27 -19.83
CA LYS A 316 16.17 -20.16 -19.51
C LYS A 316 15.81 -21.02 -18.31
N TRP A 317 16.16 -22.29 -18.36
CA TRP A 317 15.96 -23.23 -17.26
C TRP A 317 17.32 -23.62 -16.67
N ASN A 318 17.37 -23.94 -15.38
CA ASN A 318 18.60 -24.33 -14.69
C ASN A 318 19.21 -25.63 -15.24
N ASP A 319 18.42 -26.45 -15.93
CA ASP A 319 18.93 -27.63 -16.65
C ASP A 319 19.66 -27.29 -17.97
N GLY A 320 19.82 -26.01 -18.28
CA GLY A 320 20.51 -25.50 -19.46
C GLY A 320 19.65 -25.45 -20.72
N LYS A 321 18.36 -25.82 -20.66
CA LYS A 321 17.42 -25.54 -21.76
C LYS A 321 17.24 -24.03 -21.90
N LYS A 322 16.98 -23.59 -23.12
CA LYS A 322 16.70 -22.19 -23.44
C LYS A 322 15.71 -22.08 -24.58
N TYR A 323 14.80 -21.12 -24.51
CA TYR A 323 13.92 -20.72 -25.59
C TYR A 323 14.07 -19.22 -25.83
N SER A 324 14.17 -18.81 -27.09
CA SER A 324 14.15 -17.40 -27.50
C SER A 324 13.20 -17.23 -28.67
N GLY A 325 12.15 -16.44 -28.51
CA GLY A 325 11.13 -16.25 -29.54
C GLY A 325 9.88 -15.54 -29.03
N GLY A 326 8.82 -15.62 -29.83
CA GLY A 326 7.54 -14.98 -29.54
C GLY A 326 6.69 -15.72 -28.50
N TYR A 327 5.88 -14.94 -27.78
CA TYR A 327 4.90 -15.37 -26.80
C TYR A 327 3.56 -14.69 -27.06
N VAL A 328 2.46 -15.43 -26.90
CA VAL A 328 1.11 -14.89 -26.82
C VAL A 328 0.38 -15.59 -25.69
N MET A 329 -0.07 -14.83 -24.69
CA MET A 329 -0.77 -15.34 -23.51
C MET A 329 -0.01 -16.49 -22.83
N GLY A 330 1.30 -16.31 -22.63
CA GLY A 330 2.17 -17.29 -21.96
C GLY A 330 2.61 -18.47 -22.82
N LYS A 331 2.10 -18.58 -24.05
CA LYS A 331 2.41 -19.70 -24.96
C LYS A 331 3.39 -19.25 -26.04
N LYS A 332 4.37 -20.12 -26.34
CA LYS A 332 5.32 -19.91 -27.45
C LYS A 332 4.54 -19.79 -28.76
N GLN A 333 4.82 -18.74 -29.52
CA GLN A 333 4.07 -18.36 -30.71
C GLN A 333 5.01 -17.74 -31.76
N GLY A 334 4.76 -18.03 -33.03
CA GLY A 334 5.56 -17.50 -34.14
C GLY A 334 6.95 -18.12 -34.20
N PHE A 335 7.90 -17.43 -34.82
CA PHE A 335 9.27 -17.95 -34.93
C PHE A 335 9.99 -17.98 -33.58
N GLY A 336 10.71 -19.07 -33.31
CA GLY A 336 11.51 -19.19 -32.09
C GLY A 336 12.55 -20.31 -32.14
N VAL A 337 13.54 -20.16 -31.29
CA VAL A 337 14.68 -21.07 -31.15
C VAL A 337 14.60 -21.76 -29.80
N PHE A 338 14.65 -23.09 -29.78
CA PHE A 338 14.77 -23.89 -28.56
C PHE A 338 16.10 -24.64 -28.56
N GLU A 339 16.89 -24.45 -27.51
CA GLU A 339 18.21 -25.04 -27.32
C GLU A 339 18.17 -26.00 -26.12
N TRP A 340 18.80 -27.16 -26.27
CA TRP A 340 18.98 -28.12 -25.19
C TRP A 340 20.45 -28.19 -24.78
N PRO A 341 20.76 -28.49 -23.50
CA PRO A 341 22.14 -28.57 -23.00
C PRO A 341 22.99 -29.63 -23.72
N ASP A 342 22.33 -30.65 -24.27
CA ASP A 342 23.01 -31.72 -25.00
C ASP A 342 23.48 -31.29 -26.41
N GLY A 343 23.20 -30.05 -26.84
CA GLY A 343 23.53 -29.51 -28.16
C GLY A 343 22.46 -29.74 -29.23
N LYS A 344 21.27 -30.26 -28.87
CA LYS A 344 20.11 -30.19 -29.78
C LYS A 344 19.65 -28.73 -29.90
N LYS A 345 19.15 -28.36 -31.07
CA LYS A 345 18.54 -27.06 -31.36
C LYS A 345 17.37 -27.25 -32.31
N TYR A 346 16.24 -26.61 -32.02
CA TYR A 346 15.09 -26.45 -32.90
C TYR A 346 14.96 -24.97 -33.24
N GLU A 347 14.77 -24.65 -34.51
CA GLU A 347 14.61 -23.29 -35.02
C GLU A 347 13.48 -23.31 -36.04
N GLY A 348 12.36 -22.64 -35.74
CA GLY A 348 11.17 -22.73 -36.57
C GLY A 348 9.95 -22.07 -35.95
N ASN A 349 8.79 -22.31 -36.54
CA ASN A 349 7.54 -21.71 -36.07
C ASN A 349 6.94 -22.50 -34.89
N TRP A 350 6.23 -21.77 -34.04
CA TRP A 350 5.53 -22.25 -32.87
C TRP A 350 4.08 -21.78 -32.93
N PHE A 351 3.18 -22.66 -32.49
CA PHE A 351 1.77 -22.34 -32.33
C PHE A 351 1.25 -23.03 -31.07
N ASP A 352 0.61 -22.27 -30.18
CA ASP A 352 0.03 -22.78 -28.94
C ASP A 352 1.05 -23.58 -28.09
N GLY A 353 2.31 -23.14 -28.05
CA GLY A 353 3.37 -23.78 -27.27
C GLY A 353 4.06 -24.98 -27.92
N LYS A 354 3.67 -25.38 -29.14
CA LYS A 354 4.23 -26.53 -29.87
C LYS A 354 4.93 -26.10 -31.16
N GLN A 355 5.90 -26.88 -31.63
CA GLN A 355 6.49 -26.70 -32.95
C GLN A 355 5.43 -26.93 -34.04
N GLU A 356 5.31 -25.99 -34.97
CA GLU A 356 4.30 -25.98 -36.03
C GLU A 356 4.91 -25.41 -37.32
N GLY A 357 4.43 -25.79 -38.49
CA GLY A 357 4.91 -25.24 -39.77
C GLY A 357 6.38 -25.56 -40.07
N GLU A 358 7.08 -24.63 -40.71
CA GLU A 358 8.48 -24.86 -41.12
C GLU A 358 9.45 -24.76 -39.93
N GLY A 359 10.40 -25.71 -39.86
CA GLY A 359 11.46 -25.69 -38.85
C GLY A 359 12.63 -26.65 -39.13
N ILE A 360 13.74 -26.37 -38.46
CA ILE A 360 15.01 -27.09 -38.54
C ILE A 360 15.33 -27.65 -37.16
N PHE A 361 15.59 -28.95 -37.09
CA PHE A 361 16.16 -29.60 -35.92
C PHE A 361 17.60 -30.03 -36.21
N SER A 362 18.53 -29.61 -35.36
CA SER A 362 19.96 -29.89 -35.47
C SER A 362 20.52 -30.45 -34.16
N LYS A 363 21.64 -31.16 -34.27
CA LYS A 363 22.41 -31.69 -33.14
C LYS A 363 23.88 -31.35 -33.35
N ASN A 364 24.46 -30.56 -32.44
CA ASN A 364 25.85 -30.10 -32.52
C ASN A 364 26.14 -29.41 -33.86
N GLY A 365 25.22 -28.56 -34.33
CA GLY A 365 25.30 -27.86 -35.62
C GLY A 365 24.93 -28.70 -36.85
N ILE A 366 24.78 -30.02 -36.73
CA ILE A 366 24.42 -30.90 -37.85
C ILE A 366 22.90 -30.95 -37.98
N ILE A 367 22.35 -30.50 -39.10
CA ILE A 367 20.92 -30.61 -39.43
C ILE A 367 20.53 -32.09 -39.49
N ARG A 368 19.53 -32.48 -38.70
CA ARG A 368 18.99 -33.83 -38.65
C ARG A 368 17.62 -33.91 -39.32
N GLN A 369 16.79 -32.88 -39.15
CA GLN A 369 15.48 -32.78 -39.77
C GLN A 369 15.26 -31.33 -40.23
N GLN A 370 14.69 -31.16 -41.41
CA GLN A 370 14.30 -29.87 -41.97
C GLN A 370 13.03 -30.08 -42.80
N GLY A 371 11.98 -29.31 -42.51
CA GLY A 371 10.69 -29.46 -43.17
C GLY A 371 9.54 -29.02 -42.28
N ILE A 372 8.39 -29.68 -42.44
CA ILE A 372 7.14 -29.33 -41.77
C ILE A 372 7.01 -30.07 -40.44
N TRP A 373 6.56 -29.33 -39.43
CA TRP A 373 6.22 -29.77 -38.08
C TRP A 373 4.74 -29.55 -37.84
N LYS A 374 4.10 -30.47 -37.11
CA LYS A 374 2.71 -30.35 -36.69
C LYS A 374 2.54 -30.92 -35.30
N ASP A 375 1.91 -30.17 -34.40
CA ASP A 375 1.68 -30.60 -33.01
C ASP A 375 2.96 -31.09 -32.30
N GLY A 376 4.08 -30.42 -32.55
CA GLY A 376 5.38 -30.76 -31.96
C GLY A 376 6.10 -31.95 -32.60
N LYS A 377 5.60 -32.50 -33.72
CA LYS A 377 6.18 -33.65 -34.41
C LYS A 377 6.61 -33.30 -35.82
N PHE A 378 7.77 -33.79 -36.24
CA PHE A 378 8.22 -33.70 -37.63
C PHE A 378 7.37 -34.60 -38.53
N ILE A 379 6.74 -34.04 -39.57
CA ILE A 379 5.86 -34.78 -40.48
C ILE A 379 6.46 -35.04 -41.86
N GLY A 380 7.48 -34.29 -42.29
CA GLY A 380 8.14 -34.54 -43.57
C GLY A 380 8.91 -33.35 -44.11
N LYS A 381 9.67 -33.57 -45.19
CA LYS A 381 10.34 -32.48 -45.92
C LYS A 381 9.30 -31.67 -46.69
N LYS A 382 9.56 -30.37 -46.88
CA LYS A 382 8.75 -29.53 -47.77
C LYS A 382 8.98 -30.01 -49.20
N GLU A 383 7.91 -30.43 -49.89
CA GLU A 383 7.98 -30.73 -51.32
C GLU A 383 8.35 -29.45 -52.06
N GLN A 384 9.43 -29.49 -52.84
CA GLN A 384 9.75 -28.43 -53.78
C GLN A 384 8.78 -28.59 -54.95
N LEU A 385 7.80 -27.69 -55.04
CA LEU A 385 6.90 -27.57 -56.19
C LEU A 385 7.67 -27.11 -57.44
#